data_AF-A0A6A3D7L6-F1
#
_entry.id   AF-A0A6A3D7L6-F1
#
_cell.length_a   1.000
_cell.length_b   1.000
_cell.length_c   1.000
_cell.angle_alpha   90.00
_cell.angle_beta   90.00
_cell.angle_gamma   90.00
#
_symmetry.space_group_name_H-M   'P 1'
#
loop_
_entity.id
_entity.type
_entity.pdbx_description
1 polymer ?
#
loop_
_entity_poly.entity_id
_entity_poly.type
_entity_poly.pdbx_seq_one_letter_code
_entity_poly.pdbx_strand_id
1 'polypeptide(L)'
;MLSSYWSGVTTFKYGGVSTGFTSHHTLEDGPSTFLFINSWADTARGMCPTIAPVLDRSILRARDPPAPKFHHVEFEPSPPLKTIPRPSIVSLFKIMAEQVKALKDRVNATSGNTKYSTYSILTAHIWRCAIKTRDLAQDQQIRLMIPIDSRNRLRRPFLPVTLAM
;
A
#
# COMPACT_ATOMS: atom_id res chain seq x y z
N MET A 1 -12.69 -27.16 0.47
CA MET A 1 -13.27 -25.92 -0.09
C MET A 1 -12.90 -24.80 0.89
N LEU A 2 -11.71 -24.20 0.74
CA LEU A 2 -11.23 -23.15 1.66
C LEU A 2 -11.82 -21.82 1.21
N SER A 3 -12.66 -21.19 2.02
CA SER A 3 -13.27 -19.90 1.69
C SER A 3 -12.17 -18.84 1.58
N SER A 4 -11.88 -18.38 0.37
CA SER A 4 -10.89 -17.34 0.09
C SER A 4 -11.32 -15.92 0.47
N TYR A 5 -12.46 -15.79 1.18
CA TYR A 5 -13.13 -14.54 1.45
C TYR A 5 -14.03 -14.66 2.70
N TRP A 6 -13.96 -13.68 3.61
CA TRP A 6 -14.89 -13.54 4.73
C TRP A 6 -15.29 -12.08 4.91
N SER A 7 -16.59 -11.84 5.09
CA SER A 7 -17.14 -10.56 5.49
C SER A 7 -18.05 -10.72 6.71
N GLY A 8 -18.04 -9.73 7.59
CA GLY A 8 -18.83 -9.75 8.82
C GLY A 8 -19.44 -8.38 9.11
N VAL A 9 -20.62 -8.38 9.70
CA VAL A 9 -21.32 -7.16 10.14
C VAL A 9 -21.51 -7.24 11.65
N THR A 10 -21.05 -6.21 12.36
CA THR A 10 -21.25 -6.06 13.80
C THR A 10 -22.16 -4.87 14.04
N THR A 11 -23.28 -5.09 14.73
CA THR A 11 -24.19 -4.03 15.17
C THR A 11 -23.88 -3.64 16.61
N PHE A 12 -23.94 -2.34 16.88
CA PHE A 12 -23.69 -1.76 18.20
C PHE A 12 -24.99 -1.23 18.80
N LYS A 13 -24.97 -1.01 20.12
CA LYS A 13 -26.05 -0.29 20.79
C LYS A 13 -26.26 1.07 20.11
N TYR A 14 -27.51 1.50 20.04
CA TYR A 14 -27.93 2.76 19.41
C TYR A 14 -27.75 2.85 17.89
N GLY A 15 -27.67 1.71 17.19
CA GLY A 15 -27.76 1.65 15.73
C GLY A 15 -26.44 1.86 14.97
N GLY A 16 -25.31 1.94 15.68
CA GLY A 16 -24.00 1.91 15.03
C GLY A 16 -23.73 0.57 14.34
N VAL A 17 -23.00 0.58 13.23
CA VAL A 17 -22.64 -0.63 12.47
C VAL A 17 -21.16 -0.59 12.08
N SER A 18 -20.47 -1.71 12.18
CA SER A 18 -19.13 -1.93 11.62
C SER A 18 -19.16 -3.10 10.64
N THR A 19 -18.48 -2.92 9.51
CA THR A 19 -18.28 -3.96 8.50
C THR A 19 -16.80 -4.35 8.49
N GLY A 20 -16.55 -5.64 8.68
CA GLY A 20 -15.23 -6.25 8.62
C GLY A 20 -15.06 -7.04 7.33
N PHE A 21 -13.85 -7.02 6.78
CA PHE A 21 -13.48 -7.77 5.58
C PHE A 21 -12.15 -8.46 5.79
N THR A 22 -12.03 -9.66 5.26
CA THR A 22 -10.76 -10.38 5.16
C THR A 22 -10.67 -11.02 3.81
N SER A 23 -9.55 -10.81 3.14
CA SER A 23 -9.29 -11.28 1.80
C SER A 23 -7.83 -11.70 1.67
N HIS A 24 -7.55 -12.54 0.68
CA HIS A 24 -6.21 -13.05 0.44
C HIS A 24 -5.50 -12.15 -0.55
N HIS A 25 -4.42 -11.49 -0.15
CA HIS A 25 -3.73 -10.46 -0.94
C HIS A 25 -3.11 -10.97 -2.27
N THR A 26 -3.16 -12.27 -2.58
CA THR A 26 -2.84 -12.79 -3.92
C THR A 26 -4.01 -12.68 -4.90
N LEU A 27 -5.19 -12.28 -4.42
CA LEU A 27 -6.40 -12.14 -5.21
C LEU A 27 -6.68 -10.67 -5.56
N GLU A 28 -6.20 -9.75 -4.74
CA GLU A 28 -6.37 -8.33 -4.96
C GLU A 28 -5.20 -7.50 -4.39
N ASP A 29 -5.12 -6.27 -4.87
CA ASP A 29 -4.33 -5.19 -4.27
C ASP A 29 -5.22 -4.10 -3.68
N GLY A 30 -4.62 -3.13 -2.98
CA GLY A 30 -5.38 -2.06 -2.32
C GLY A 30 -6.43 -1.38 -3.21
N PRO A 31 -6.07 -0.85 -4.40
CA PRO A 31 -7.04 -0.25 -5.31
C PRO A 31 -8.22 -1.17 -5.68
N SER A 32 -7.95 -2.44 -6.01
CA SER A 32 -9.02 -3.38 -6.36
C SER A 32 -9.89 -3.77 -5.15
N THR A 33 -9.31 -3.86 -3.94
CA THR A 33 -10.09 -4.00 -2.69
C THR A 33 -11.06 -2.84 -2.50
N PHE A 34 -10.62 -1.60 -2.68
CA PHE A 34 -11.50 -0.43 -2.52
C PHE A 34 -12.56 -0.35 -3.62
N LEU A 35 -12.22 -0.73 -4.85
CA LEU A 35 -13.21 -0.83 -5.93
C LEU A 35 -14.32 -1.85 -5.58
N PHE A 36 -13.93 -3.00 -5.03
CA PHE A 36 -14.88 -4.00 -4.57
C PHE A 36 -15.78 -3.46 -3.45
N ILE A 37 -15.22 -2.83 -2.41
CA ILE A 37 -15.98 -2.28 -1.28
C ILE A 37 -16.99 -1.23 -1.77
N ASN A 38 -16.57 -0.34 -2.68
CA ASN A 38 -17.45 0.68 -3.26
C ASN A 38 -18.56 0.05 -4.10
N SER A 39 -18.24 -0.95 -4.93
CA SER A 39 -19.22 -1.68 -5.74
C SER A 39 -20.23 -2.44 -4.88
N TRP A 40 -19.78 -3.01 -3.75
CA TRP A 40 -20.65 -3.64 -2.77
C TRP A 40 -21.59 -2.63 -2.12
N ALA A 41 -21.08 -1.46 -1.73
CA ALA A 41 -21.87 -0.38 -1.16
C ALA A 41 -22.90 0.21 -2.16
N ASP A 42 -22.55 0.29 -3.45
CA ASP A 42 -23.48 0.69 -4.51
C ASP A 42 -24.61 -0.34 -4.66
N THR A 43 -24.24 -1.62 -4.74
CA THR A 43 -25.19 -2.72 -4.86
C THR A 43 -26.15 -2.76 -3.66
N ALA A 44 -25.63 -2.60 -2.44
CA ALA A 44 -26.44 -2.56 -1.22
C ALA A 44 -27.43 -1.38 -1.18
N ARG A 45 -27.14 -0.29 -1.91
CA ARG A 45 -28.04 0.86 -2.10
C ARG A 45 -29.01 0.70 -3.27
N GLY A 46 -29.00 -0.45 -3.95
CA GLY A 46 -29.83 -0.68 -5.14
C GLY A 46 -29.30 0.02 -6.40
N MET A 47 -28.02 0.41 -6.42
CA MET A 47 -27.38 1.03 -7.58
C MET A 47 -26.52 0.00 -8.31
N CYS A 48 -26.39 0.16 -9.62
CA CYS A 48 -25.45 -0.64 -10.41
C CYS A 48 -24.02 -0.14 -10.19
N PRO A 49 -23.04 -1.01 -9.87
CA PRO A 49 -21.63 -0.63 -9.90
C PRO A 49 -21.26 -0.06 -11.27
N THR A 50 -20.60 1.10 -11.27
CA THR A 50 -20.31 1.83 -12.52
C THR A 50 -19.12 1.25 -13.29
N ILE A 51 -18.35 0.36 -12.67
CA ILE A 51 -17.05 -0.07 -13.18
C ILE A 51 -16.95 -1.59 -13.14
N ALA A 52 -16.79 -2.22 -14.31
CA ALA A 52 -16.53 -3.65 -14.41
C ALA A 52 -15.07 -3.98 -14.06
N PRO A 53 -14.82 -4.98 -13.18
CA PRO A 53 -13.45 -5.41 -12.89
C PRO A 53 -12.89 -6.20 -14.08
N VAL A 54 -11.58 -6.07 -14.29
CA VAL A 54 -10.87 -6.96 -15.22
C VAL A 54 -10.23 -8.07 -14.43
N LEU A 55 -10.58 -9.31 -14.77
CA LEU A 55 -10.14 -10.52 -14.08
C LEU A 55 -9.10 -11.32 -14.87
N ASP A 56 -8.84 -10.94 -16.13
CA ASP A 56 -7.81 -11.57 -16.94
C ASP A 56 -6.42 -11.14 -16.48
N ARG A 57 -5.78 -12.00 -15.68
CA ARG A 57 -4.40 -11.78 -15.20
C ARG A 57 -3.33 -12.19 -16.22
N SER A 58 -3.71 -12.79 -17.36
CA SER A 58 -2.74 -13.17 -18.39
C SER A 58 -2.01 -11.97 -18.99
N ILE A 59 -2.61 -10.78 -18.88
CA ILE A 59 -1.98 -9.51 -19.28
C ILE A 59 -0.72 -9.16 -18.47
N LEU A 60 -0.55 -9.77 -17.29
CA LEU A 60 0.66 -9.66 -16.45
C LEU A 60 1.63 -10.83 -16.62
N ARG A 61 1.36 -11.75 -17.56
CA ARG A 61 2.20 -12.93 -17.77
C ARG A 61 3.61 -12.51 -18.18
N ALA A 62 4.60 -13.18 -17.59
CA ALA A 62 6.00 -12.99 -17.96
C ALA A 62 6.24 -13.40 -19.42
N ARG A 63 7.33 -12.88 -19.99
CA ARG A 63 7.82 -13.31 -21.31
C ARG A 63 8.21 -14.79 -21.27
N ASP A 64 8.09 -15.43 -22.42
CA ASP A 64 8.53 -16.80 -22.65
C ASP A 64 9.50 -16.81 -23.86
N PRO A 65 10.81 -17.03 -23.67
CA PRO A 65 11.46 -17.32 -22.40
C PRO A 65 11.56 -16.11 -21.45
N PRO A 66 11.69 -16.32 -20.12
CA PRO A 66 11.98 -15.25 -19.18
C PRO A 66 13.29 -14.52 -19.51
N ALA A 67 13.27 -13.19 -19.44
CA ALA A 67 14.43 -12.37 -19.80
C ALA A 67 14.63 -11.17 -18.85
N PRO A 68 14.91 -11.40 -17.55
CA PRO A 68 15.16 -10.33 -16.58
C PRO A 68 16.31 -9.43 -17.04
N LYS A 69 16.14 -8.11 -16.92
CA LYS A 69 17.14 -7.11 -17.35
C LYS A 69 17.98 -6.55 -16.19
N PHE A 70 17.47 -6.69 -14.98
CA PHE A 70 18.05 -6.10 -13.77
C PHE A 70 18.16 -7.15 -12.69
N HIS A 71 19.12 -6.95 -11.79
CA HIS A 71 19.14 -7.66 -10.53
C HIS A 71 18.05 -7.09 -9.61
N HIS A 72 17.14 -7.94 -9.16
CA HIS A 72 15.95 -7.53 -8.41
C HIS A 72 16.17 -7.69 -6.91
N VAL A 73 16.86 -6.71 -6.30
CA VAL A 73 17.19 -6.67 -4.86
C VAL A 73 15.94 -6.68 -3.95
N GLU A 74 14.79 -6.30 -4.48
CA GLU A 74 13.50 -6.35 -3.81
C GLU A 74 13.06 -7.78 -3.46
N PHE A 75 13.56 -8.80 -4.17
CA PHE A 75 13.28 -10.21 -3.89
C PHE A 75 14.36 -10.90 -3.05
N GLU A 76 15.43 -10.19 -2.68
CA GLU A 76 16.43 -10.73 -1.75
C GLU A 76 15.92 -10.72 -0.31
N PRO A 77 16.44 -11.60 0.57
CA PRO A 77 16.14 -11.56 1.99
C PRO A 77 16.36 -10.16 2.59
N SER A 78 15.50 -9.76 3.51
CA SER A 78 15.70 -8.52 4.25
C SER A 78 16.92 -8.65 5.17
N PRO A 79 17.70 -7.57 5.37
CA PRO A 79 18.80 -7.60 6.32
C PRO A 79 18.30 -7.99 7.71
N PRO A 80 18.97 -8.95 8.39
CA PRO A 80 18.58 -9.33 9.73
C PRO A 80 18.78 -8.14 10.69
N LEU A 81 17.85 -7.95 11.62
CA LEU A 81 18.04 -7.00 12.71
C LEU A 81 19.01 -7.60 13.71
N LYS A 82 20.02 -6.83 14.12
CA LYS A 82 20.97 -7.20 15.18
C LYS A 82 20.36 -7.11 16.59
N THR A 83 19.08 -6.80 16.69
CA THR A 83 18.37 -6.54 17.96
C THR A 83 17.36 -7.63 18.27
N ILE A 84 17.11 -7.83 19.57
CA ILE A 84 16.10 -8.80 20.04
C ILE A 84 14.70 -8.30 19.66
N PRO A 85 13.83 -9.16 19.09
CA PRO A 85 12.45 -8.81 18.80
C PRO A 85 11.73 -8.30 20.06
N ARG A 86 11.10 -7.13 19.95
CA ARG A 86 10.28 -6.55 21.02
C ARG A 86 8.79 -6.70 20.70
N PRO A 87 7.91 -6.79 21.71
CA PRO A 87 6.48 -6.73 21.50
C PRO A 87 6.11 -5.47 20.71
N SER A 88 5.24 -5.62 19.73
CA SER A 88 4.76 -4.51 18.93
C SER A 88 3.48 -3.92 19.52
N ILE A 89 3.41 -2.60 19.58
CA ILE A 89 2.18 -1.86 19.89
C ILE A 89 1.68 -1.13 18.65
N VAL A 90 0.37 -0.98 18.53
CA VAL A 90 -0.26 -0.16 17.49
C VAL A 90 -0.60 1.20 18.11
N SER A 91 -0.29 2.27 17.40
CA SER A 91 -0.61 3.63 17.81
C SER A 91 -1.06 4.45 16.61
N LEU A 92 -2.06 5.32 16.83
CA LEU A 92 -2.60 6.20 15.81
C LEU A 92 -1.98 7.58 15.95
N PHE A 93 -1.37 8.07 14.87
CA PHE A 93 -0.80 9.41 14.79
C PHE A 93 -1.57 10.25 13.77
N LYS A 94 -2.07 11.40 14.21
CA LYS A 94 -2.70 12.38 13.31
C LYS A 94 -1.66 13.40 12.88
N ILE A 95 -1.36 13.44 11.58
CA ILE A 95 -0.48 14.47 10.99
C ILE A 95 -1.38 15.56 10.40
N MET A 96 -1.26 16.76 10.96
CA MET A 96 -2.10 17.89 10.61
C MET A 96 -1.57 18.65 9.38
N ALA A 97 -2.43 19.41 8.70
CA ALA A 97 -2.09 20.09 7.46
C ALA A 97 -0.95 21.11 7.63
N GLU A 98 -0.91 21.82 8.76
CA GLU A 98 0.15 22.75 9.13
C GLU A 98 1.50 22.04 9.34
N GLN A 99 1.48 20.82 9.89
CA GLN A 99 2.69 20.02 10.05
C GLN A 99 3.21 19.52 8.70
N VAL A 100 2.31 19.08 7.81
CA VAL A 100 2.65 18.72 6.43
C VAL A 100 3.25 19.93 5.70
N LYS A 101 2.66 21.13 5.87
CA LYS A 101 3.18 22.36 5.26
C LYS A 101 4.56 22.70 5.80
N ALA A 102 4.78 22.65 7.11
CA ALA A 102 6.08 22.90 7.72
C ALA A 102 7.17 21.93 7.22
N LEU A 103 6.83 20.65 7.04
CA LEU A 103 7.74 19.67 6.44
C LEU A 103 8.07 20.00 4.99
N LYS A 104 7.08 20.39 4.19
CA LYS A 104 7.30 20.81 2.79
C LYS A 104 8.18 22.05 2.70
N ASP A 105 7.91 23.07 3.51
CA ASP A 105 8.67 24.33 3.52
C ASP A 105 10.14 24.07 3.88
N ARG A 106 10.40 23.21 4.87
CA ARG A 106 11.76 22.81 5.25
C ARG A 106 12.50 22.05 4.13
N VAL A 107 11.81 21.16 3.42
CA VAL A 107 12.40 20.44 2.29
C VAL A 107 12.71 21.40 1.15
N ASN A 108 11.75 22.27 0.78
CA ASN A 108 11.92 23.26 -0.29
C ASN A 108 13.08 24.23 -0.03
N ALA A 109 13.33 24.60 1.23
CA ALA A 109 14.47 25.44 1.61
C ALA A 109 15.84 24.77 1.37
N THR A 110 15.90 23.45 1.23
CA THR A 110 17.15 22.68 1.07
C THR A 110 17.26 21.92 -0.25
N SER A 111 16.15 21.75 -0.99
CA SER A 111 16.09 20.88 -2.18
C SER A 111 16.36 21.56 -3.51
N GLY A 112 16.76 22.84 -3.52
CA GLY A 112 16.99 23.62 -4.74
C GLY A 112 15.74 23.62 -5.64
N ASN A 113 15.91 23.23 -6.91
CA ASN A 113 14.80 23.17 -7.89
C ASN A 113 14.00 21.86 -7.86
N THR A 114 14.34 20.90 -7.02
CA THR A 114 13.64 19.60 -6.98
C THR A 114 12.41 19.69 -6.08
N LYS A 115 11.23 19.38 -6.64
CA LYS A 115 9.97 19.28 -5.90
C LYS A 115 9.68 17.82 -5.54
N TYR A 116 9.42 17.56 -4.26
CA TYR A 116 9.03 16.25 -3.77
C TYR A 116 7.53 16.18 -3.48
N SER A 117 6.93 15.01 -3.71
CA SER A 117 5.52 14.80 -3.39
C SER A 117 5.28 14.79 -1.88
N THR A 118 4.06 15.13 -1.44
CA THR A 118 3.64 14.98 -0.03
C THR A 118 3.92 13.57 0.49
N TYR A 119 3.62 12.55 -0.33
CA TYR A 119 3.83 11.15 0.00
C TYR A 119 5.31 10.84 0.28
N SER A 120 6.22 11.29 -0.60
CA SER A 120 7.66 11.07 -0.45
C SER A 120 8.20 11.72 0.83
N ILE A 121 7.77 12.97 1.12
CA ILE A 121 8.19 13.71 2.30
C ILE A 121 7.72 13.03 3.58
N LEU A 122 6.44 12.64 3.64
CA LEU A 122 5.86 11.97 4.82
C LEU A 122 6.47 10.58 5.03
N THR A 123 6.61 9.80 3.96
CA THR A 123 7.23 8.46 4.03
C THR A 123 8.66 8.57 4.56
N ALA A 124 9.47 9.49 4.04
CA ALA A 124 10.83 9.72 4.51
C ALA A 124 10.85 10.19 5.98
N HIS A 125 9.94 11.06 6.38
CA HIS A 125 9.84 11.53 7.76
C HIS A 125 9.50 10.39 8.73
N ILE A 126 8.45 9.61 8.42
CA ILE A 126 8.02 8.45 9.21
C ILE A 126 9.14 7.40 9.28
N TRP A 127 9.79 7.11 8.16
CA TRP A 127 10.93 6.19 8.10
C TRP A 127 12.06 6.63 9.03
N ARG A 128 12.45 7.91 8.98
CA ARG A 128 13.46 8.47 9.90
C ARG A 128 13.05 8.37 11.37
N CYS A 129 11.79 8.65 11.69
CA CYS A 129 11.28 8.50 13.05
C CYS A 129 11.35 7.03 13.51
N ALA A 130 10.89 6.09 12.66
CA ALA A 130 10.90 4.66 12.97
C ALA A 130 12.32 4.10 13.18
N ILE A 131 13.32 4.60 12.45
CA ILE A 131 14.72 4.21 12.66
C ILE A 131 15.22 4.73 14.01
N LYS A 132 15.01 6.02 14.28
CA LYS A 132 15.49 6.67 15.51
C LYS A 132 14.92 6.04 16.78
N THR A 133 13.69 5.56 16.74
CA THR A 133 13.04 4.93 17.91
C THR A 133 13.48 3.48 18.13
N ARG A 134 14.13 2.85 17.15
CA ARG A 134 14.55 1.44 17.23
C ARG A 134 15.94 1.24 17.83
N ASP A 135 16.67 2.32 18.14
CA ASP A 135 18.01 2.28 18.72
C ASP A 135 18.93 1.26 18.01
N LEU A 136 18.99 1.38 16.69
CA LEU A 136 19.74 0.47 15.84
C LEU A 136 21.24 0.77 15.93
N ALA A 137 22.06 -0.27 15.83
CA ALA A 137 23.50 -0.12 15.69
C ALA A 137 23.85 0.79 14.49
N GLN A 138 24.93 1.56 14.60
CA GLN A 138 25.35 2.53 13.59
C GLN A 138 25.55 1.91 12.20
N ASP A 139 25.94 0.64 12.15
CA ASP A 139 26.20 -0.14 10.94
C ASP A 139 25.03 -1.06 10.53
N GLN A 140 23.86 -0.93 11.17
CA GLN A 140 22.68 -1.72 10.84
C GLN A 140 22.17 -1.35 9.44
N GLN A 141 22.14 -2.33 8.54
CA GLN A 141 21.45 -2.19 7.26
C GLN A 141 19.94 -2.21 7.47
N ILE A 142 19.25 -1.31 6.80
CA ILE A 142 17.79 -1.14 6.87
C ILE A 142 17.22 -1.04 5.46
N ARG A 143 16.03 -1.59 5.26
CA ARG A 143 15.34 -1.58 3.96
C ARG A 143 13.91 -1.05 4.13
N LEU A 144 13.55 -0.09 3.29
CA LEU A 144 12.18 0.39 3.15
C LEU A 144 11.60 -0.18 1.85
N MET A 145 10.53 -0.97 1.96
CA MET A 145 9.78 -1.45 0.79
C MET A 145 8.61 -0.51 0.51
N ILE A 146 8.49 -0.08 -0.75
CA ILE A 146 7.41 0.80 -1.20
C ILE A 146 6.64 0.08 -2.30
N PRO A 147 5.34 -0.25 -2.10
CA PRO A 147 4.51 -0.79 -3.16
C PRO A 147 4.30 0.28 -4.24
N ILE A 148 4.40 -0.11 -5.50
CA ILE A 148 4.24 0.79 -6.65
C ILE A 148 3.12 0.28 -7.54
N ASP A 149 2.11 1.13 -7.78
CA ASP A 149 1.11 0.86 -8.81
C ASP A 149 1.75 0.93 -10.19
N SER A 150 1.73 -0.20 -10.88
CA SER A 150 2.36 -0.40 -12.18
C SER A 150 1.38 -0.25 -13.35
N ARG A 151 0.06 -0.13 -13.09
CA ARG A 151 -0.97 -0.12 -14.14
C ARG A 151 -0.73 0.94 -15.21
N ASN A 152 -0.37 2.15 -14.79
CA ASN A 152 -0.08 3.27 -15.67
C ASN A 152 1.39 3.33 -16.15
N ARG A 153 2.23 2.38 -15.74
CA ARG A 153 3.67 2.37 -16.03
C ARG A 153 4.08 1.27 -17.01
N LEU A 154 3.25 0.24 -17.16
CA LEU A 154 3.49 -0.85 -18.11
C LEU A 154 3.08 -0.42 -19.53
N ARG A 155 3.95 -0.68 -20.52
CA ARG A 155 3.67 -0.39 -21.94
C ARG A 155 3.10 -1.65 -22.61
N ARG A 156 1.82 -1.57 -23.06
CA ARG A 156 0.95 -2.53 -23.80
C ARG A 156 -0.11 -3.26 -22.94
N PRO A 157 -1.36 -3.36 -23.43
CA PRO A 157 -2.30 -2.23 -23.50
C PRO A 157 -2.48 -1.60 -22.10
N PHE A 158 -3.06 -0.40 -22.01
CA PHE A 158 -3.31 0.24 -20.70
C PHE A 158 -3.98 -0.76 -19.76
N LEU A 159 -3.29 -1.15 -18.69
CA LEU A 159 -3.90 -1.98 -17.68
C LEU A 159 -5.02 -1.15 -17.06
N PRO A 160 -6.27 -1.63 -17.10
CA PRO A 160 -7.38 -0.87 -16.55
C PRO A 160 -7.10 -0.67 -15.06
N VAL A 161 -7.46 0.52 -14.57
CA VAL A 161 -7.37 0.89 -13.13
C VAL A 161 -8.16 -0.09 -12.24
N THR A 162 -8.93 -0.98 -12.86
CA THR A 162 -9.91 -1.92 -12.30
C THR A 162 -9.42 -3.38 -12.33
N LEU A 163 -8.19 -3.62 -12.78
CA LEU A 163 -7.57 -4.95 -12.73
C LEU A 163 -7.49 -5.42 -11.27
N ALA A 164 -8.05 -6.58 -10.95
CA ALA A 164 -7.79 -7.25 -9.68
C ALA A 164 -6.46 -8.01 -9.78
N MET A 165 -5.45 -7.61 -9.00
CA MET A 165 -4.11 -8.22 -8.99
C MET A 165 -4.04 -9.41 -8.03
#